data_AF-A0A523E9F0-F1
#
_entry.id   AF-A0A523E9F0-F1
#
_cell.length_a   1.000
_cell.length_b   1.000
_cell.length_c   1.000
_cell.angle_alpha   90.00
_cell.angle_beta   90.00
_cell.angle_gamma   90.00
#
_symmetry.space_group_name_H-M   'P 1'
#
loop_
_entity.id
_entity.type
_entity.pdbx_description
1 polymer ?
#
loop_
_entity_poly.entity_id
_entity_poly.type
_entity_poly.pdbx_seq_one_letter_code
_entity_poly.pdbx_strand_id
1 'polypeptide(L)' 'MTHVYGEAPIRIRTAGGSIPISPFVTTLGVPAVGVSSVNPDNNQHSPNENIRVGHFVEGIRVILAVLAQPID' A
#
# COMPACT_ATOMS: atom_id res chain seq x y z
N MET A 1 -0.18 3.72 -10.22
CA MET A 1 -1.64 3.99 -10.11
C MET A 1 -2.19 4.56 -11.40
N THR A 2 -1.50 5.50 -12.05
CA THR A 2 -1.90 6.07 -13.34
C THR A 2 -2.19 5.03 -14.42
N HIS A 3 -1.41 3.94 -14.49
CA HIS A 3 -1.67 2.84 -15.42
C HIS A 3 -2.98 2.06 -15.13
N VAL A 4 -3.40 1.98 -13.86
CA VAL A 4 -4.58 1.20 -13.45
C VAL A 4 -5.84 2.08 -13.40
N TYR A 5 -5.71 3.31 -12.91
CA TYR A 5 -6.83 4.19 -12.59
C TYR A 5 -6.81 5.51 -13.40
N GLY A 6 -5.84 5.74 -14.28
CA GLY A 6 -5.72 6.99 -15.03
C GLY A 6 -5.22 8.19 -14.22
N GLU A 7 -5.06 8.04 -12.90
CA GLU A 7 -4.74 9.13 -11.98
C GLU A 7 -3.45 8.89 -11.19
N ALA A 8 -2.79 10.00 -10.82
CA ALA A 8 -1.60 9.95 -9.98
C ALA A 8 -1.96 9.49 -8.55
N PRO A 9 -1.13 8.66 -7.91
CA PRO A 9 -1.38 8.24 -6.53
C PRO A 9 -1.23 9.40 -5.57
N ILE A 10 -2.06 9.42 -4.52
CA ILE A 10 -1.85 10.29 -3.36
C ILE A 10 -0.59 9.81 -2.62
N ARG A 11 0.39 10.70 -2.44
CA ARG A 11 1.63 10.41 -1.73
C ARG A 11 1.54 10.91 -0.29
N ILE A 12 1.53 9.98 0.65
CA ILE A 12 1.54 10.28 2.09
C ILE A 12 2.98 10.18 2.60
N ARG A 13 3.46 11.25 3.25
CA ARG A 13 4.85 11.33 3.74
C ARG A 13 5.09 10.52 5.00
N THR A 14 4.10 10.45 5.88
CA THR A 14 4.19 9.79 7.19
C THR A 14 2.88 9.05 7.48
N ALA A 15 2.97 7.82 7.95
CA ALA A 15 1.83 7.06 8.46
C ALA A 15 1.81 7.12 9.99
N GLY A 16 0.62 7.12 10.59
CA GLY A 16 0.48 7.08 12.05
C GLY A 16 0.82 5.71 12.67
N GLY A 17 0.77 4.65 11.86
CA GLY A 17 1.16 3.31 12.27
C GLY A 17 2.66 3.05 12.07
N SER A 18 3.23 2.22 12.93
CA SER A 18 4.62 1.79 12.83
C SER A 18 4.72 0.43 12.16
N ILE A 19 5.61 0.31 11.17
CA ILE A 19 6.02 -0.97 10.58
C ILE A 19 7.54 -1.02 10.64
N PRO A 20 8.17 -2.09 11.17
CA PRO A 20 9.62 -2.15 11.36
C PRO A 20 10.35 -2.44 10.03
N ILE A 21 10.22 -1.57 9.03
CA ILE A 21 10.85 -1.74 7.71
C ILE A 21 12.28 -1.22 7.63
N SER A 22 12.68 -0.38 8.61
CA SER A 22 13.97 0.32 8.61
C SER A 22 15.17 -0.60 8.35
N PRO A 23 15.28 -1.81 8.96
CA PRO A 23 16.38 -2.72 8.68
C PRO A 23 16.52 -3.11 7.20
N PHE A 24 15.40 -3.32 6.49
CA PHE A 24 15.45 -3.66 5.06
C PHE A 24 15.96 -2.50 4.22
N VAL A 25 15.49 -1.28 4.51
CA VAL A 25 15.90 -0.06 3.80
C VAL A 25 17.39 0.20 4.02
N THR A 26 17.87 0.15 5.26
CA THR A 26 19.26 0.48 5.59
C THR A 26 20.23 -0.61 5.15
N THR A 27 19.88 -1.89 5.30
CA THR A 27 20.77 -3.00 4.93
C THR A 27 20.86 -3.20 3.42
N LEU A 28 19.74 -3.08 2.70
CA LEU A 28 19.73 -3.29 1.24
C LEU A 28 20.08 -2.02 0.45
N GLY A 29 19.99 -0.84 1.07
CA GLY A 29 20.24 0.44 0.42
C GLY A 29 19.21 0.78 -0.67
N VAL A 30 18.03 0.17 -0.63
CA VAL A 30 16.96 0.37 -1.63
C VAL A 30 15.84 1.26 -1.07
N PRO A 31 15.22 2.11 -1.90
CA PRO A 31 14.04 2.85 -1.48
C PRO A 31 12.88 1.90 -1.17
N ALA A 32 12.06 2.26 -0.18
CA ALA A 32 10.86 1.51 0.16
C ALA A 32 9.63 2.43 0.19
N VAL A 33 8.48 1.86 -0.12
CA VAL A 33 7.19 2.55 -0.09
C VAL A 33 6.13 1.61 0.49
N GLY A 34 5.24 2.16 1.32
CA GLY A 34 4.05 1.47 1.76
C GLY A 34 2.90 1.66 0.78
N VAL A 35 2.15 0.59 0.49
CA VAL A 35 0.95 0.63 -0.35
C VAL A 35 -0.22 0.08 0.46
N SER A 36 -1.22 0.92 0.73
CA SER A 36 -2.40 0.51 1.49
C SER A 36 -3.41 -0.20 0.59
N SER A 37 -3.97 -1.31 1.06
CA SER A 37 -5.05 -2.06 0.41
C SER A 37 -6.39 -1.98 1.18
N VAL A 38 -6.42 -1.30 2.32
CA VAL A 38 -7.58 -1.24 3.22
C VAL A 38 -8.23 0.14 3.21
N ASN A 39 -9.52 0.18 3.57
CA ASN A 39 -10.25 1.44 3.78
C ASN A 39 -9.77 2.16 5.06
N PRO A 40 -9.84 3.50 5.14
CA PRO A 40 -9.39 4.25 6.31
C PRO A 40 -10.10 3.90 7.63
N ASP A 41 -11.36 3.47 7.56
CA ASP A 41 -12.25 3.10 8.67
C ASP A 41 -12.28 1.57 8.92
N ASN A 42 -11.21 0.87 8.56
CA ASN A 42 -11.13 -0.59 8.69
C ASN A 42 -11.11 -1.09 10.15
N ASN A 43 -10.97 -0.21 11.15
CA ASN A 43 -10.91 -0.56 12.58
C ASN A 43 -9.77 -1.52 12.96
N GLN A 44 -8.60 -1.40 12.33
CA GLN A 44 -7.44 -2.24 12.65
C GLN A 44 -7.18 -2.27 14.16
N HIS A 45 -7.00 -3.46 14.73
CA HIS A 45 -6.76 -3.67 16.17
C HIS A 45 -7.93 -3.21 17.08
N SER A 46 -9.15 -3.13 16.54
CA SER A 46 -10.37 -2.77 17.29
C SER A 46 -11.53 -3.69 16.91
N PRO A 47 -12.61 -3.77 17.73
CA PRO A 47 -13.79 -4.54 17.36
C PRO A 47 -14.39 -4.11 16.02
N ASN A 48 -15.02 -5.05 15.31
CA ASN A 48 -15.59 -4.83 13.97
C ASN A 48 -14.53 -4.36 12.94
N GLU A 49 -13.34 -4.94 13.00
CA GLU A 49 -12.34 -4.84 11.93
C GLU A 49 -12.97 -5.31 10.60
N ASN A 50 -12.82 -4.51 9.55
CA ASN A 50 -13.52 -4.72 8.29
C ASN A 50 -12.66 -4.34 7.09
N ILE A 51 -12.99 -4.90 5.93
CA ILE A 51 -12.47 -4.47 4.64
C ILE A 51 -13.62 -4.39 3.64
N ARG A 52 -13.69 -3.30 2.86
CA ARG A 52 -14.63 -3.22 1.73
C ARG A 52 -14.24 -4.26 0.68
N VAL A 53 -15.20 -5.05 0.20
CA VAL A 53 -14.96 -6.05 -0.87
C VAL A 53 -14.35 -5.40 -2.12
N GLY A 54 -14.76 -4.18 -2.47
CA GLY A 54 -14.14 -3.41 -3.54
C GLY A 54 -12.65 -3.16 -3.30
N HIS A 55 -12.27 -2.70 -2.11
CA HIS A 55 -10.87 -2.47 -1.74
C HIS A 55 -10.04 -3.76 -1.71
N PHE A 56 -10.65 -4.90 -1.33
CA PHE A 56 -9.97 -6.18 -1.43
C PHE A 56 -9.58 -6.52 -2.87
N VAL A 57 -10.52 -6.39 -3.81
CA VAL A 57 -10.30 -6.66 -5.24
C VAL A 57 -9.35 -5.63 -5.87
N GLU A 58 -9.52 -4.34 -5.53
CA GLU A 58 -8.66 -3.26 -5.96
C GLU A 58 -7.23 -3.41 -5.42
N GLY A 59 -7.09 -3.84 -4.16
CA GLY A 59 -5.80 -4.15 -3.54
C GLY A 59 -5.04 -5.21 -4.31
N ILE A 60 -5.70 -6.29 -4.74
CA ILE A 60 -5.10 -7.31 -5.61
C ILE A 60 -4.61 -6.68 -6.92
N ARG A 61 -5.44 -5.88 -7.59
CA ARG A 61 -5.07 -5.19 -8.84
C ARG A 61 -3.87 -4.26 -8.65
N VAL A 62 -3.83 -3.53 -7.55
CA VAL A 62 -2.75 -2.61 -7.20
C VAL A 62 -1.44 -3.36 -6.99
N ILE A 63 -1.46 -4.44 -6.21
CA ILE A 63 -0.26 -5.27 -5.97
C ILE A 63 0.24 -5.86 -7.28
N LEU A 64 -0.66 -6.42 -8.11
CA LEU A 64 -0.29 -6.94 -9.43
C LEU A 64 0.31 -5.86 -10.33
N ALA A 65 -0.25 -4.65 -10.35
CA ALA A 65 0.29 -3.56 -11.14
C ALA A 65 1.67 -3.10 -10.68
N VAL A 66 1.96 -3.13 -9.37
CA VAL A 66 3.30 -2.86 -8.85
C VAL A 66 4.29 -3.95 -9.27
N LEU A 67 3.90 -5.22 -9.15
CA LEU A 67 4.77 -6.35 -9.48
C LEU A 67 5.00 -6.51 -10.99
N ALA A 68 4.01 -6.15 -11.81
CA ALA A 68 4.09 -6.22 -13.26
C ALA A 68 4.75 -4.98 -13.90
N GLN A 69 5.02 -3.94 -13.10
CA GLN A 69 5.71 -2.75 -13.59
C GLN A 69 7.15 -3.13 -13.96
N PRO A 70 7.60 -2.89 -15.21
CA PRO A 70 8.99 -3.08 -15.57
C PRO A 70 9.92 -2.27 -14.66
N ILE A 71 11.01 -2.90 -14.24
CA ILE A 71 12.11 -2.23 -13.56
C ILE A 71 13.07 -1.81 -14.68
N ASP A 72 13.17 -0.50 -14.91
CA ASP A 72 14.17 0.09 -15.81
C ASP A 72 15.58 0.04 -15.18
#